data_AF-A0A941R4G8-F1
#
_entry.id   AF-A0A941R4G8-F1
#
_cell.length_a   1.000
_cell.length_b   1.000
_cell.length_c   1.000
_cell.angle_alpha   90.00
_cell.angle_beta   90.00
_cell.angle_gamma   90.00
#
_symmetry.space_group_name_H-M   'P 1'
#
loop_
_entity.id
_entity.type
_entity.pdbx_description
1 polymer ?
#
loop_
_entity_poly.entity_id
_entity_poly.type
_entity_poly.pdbx_seq_one_letter_code
_entity_poly.pdbx_strand_id
1 'polypeptide(L)'
;MESSDSYIHTARGPLSQQLIRTALAYHSTVLKLVNRLSTGEELPEMVHALRTHCRRLQALLEIYGLMRNARLIARGVRRLSKLRALQVFRQYLVTIDAPRDDLASVDARLEKQRQRLRHALAYDKITQVVTKHALPSDGVSDLFLLNRLELVRCDHQRRLERLIKTTREAPNRKRLHALRLRIKTIRYQREWLESQTVQPQPFLKKLIRLQALLGRYEELADFRRWGKRLSRRVQKRIRKDWKTSRERAKAAPKTLGWLRRAIGAEDVWMPSSERKG
;
A
#
# COMPACT_ATOMS: atom_id res chain seq x y z
N MET A 1 25.39 43.38 27.07
CA MET A 1 24.04 43.06 26.53
C MET A 1 24.21 41.92 25.56
N GLU A 2 24.17 40.69 26.06
CA GLU A 2 24.21 39.46 25.26
C GLU A 2 22.76 39.01 25.01
N SER A 3 22.35 38.98 23.75
CA SER A 3 21.08 38.41 23.32
C SER A 3 21.28 36.92 23.06
N SER A 4 20.80 36.09 23.99
CA SER A 4 20.69 34.64 23.78
C SER A 4 19.55 34.35 22.81
N ASP A 5 19.89 34.11 21.55
CA ASP A 5 18.96 33.50 20.59
C ASP A 5 18.72 32.04 20.99
N SER A 6 17.62 31.81 21.70
CA SER A 6 17.14 30.47 21.99
C SER A 6 16.66 29.83 20.68
N TYR A 7 17.44 28.88 20.16
CA TYR A 7 16.98 27.95 19.15
C TYR A 7 15.85 27.11 19.76
N ILE A 8 14.61 27.44 19.41
CA ILE A 8 13.43 26.63 19.74
C ILE A 8 13.54 25.33 18.94
N HIS A 9 14.24 24.33 19.50
CA HIS A 9 14.01 22.95 19.14
C HIS A 9 12.55 22.65 19.46
N THR A 10 11.71 22.58 18.43
CA THR A 10 10.34 22.08 18.58
C THR A 10 10.45 20.62 19.01
N ALA A 11 10.39 20.40 20.33
CA ALA A 11 10.41 19.08 20.93
C ALA A 11 9.38 18.21 20.21
N ARG A 12 9.82 17.04 19.72
CA ARG A 12 8.92 16.12 19.03
C ARG A 12 7.86 15.69 20.03
N GLY A 13 6.60 16.06 19.78
CA GLY A 13 5.48 15.64 20.62
C GLY A 13 5.34 14.11 20.69
N PRO A 14 4.58 13.57 21.66
CA PRO A 14 4.43 12.13 21.87
C PRO A 14 4.07 11.37 20.59
N LEU A 15 4.65 10.18 20.41
CA LEU A 15 4.48 9.36 19.20
C LEU A 15 3.00 9.09 18.92
N SER A 16 2.25 8.71 19.96
CA SER A 16 0.83 8.42 19.87
C SER A 16 0.04 9.62 19.32
N GLN A 17 0.29 10.82 19.85
CA GLN A 17 -0.40 12.02 19.40
C GLN A 17 -0.10 12.36 17.95
N GLN A 18 1.16 12.21 17.51
CA GLN A 18 1.53 12.46 16.12
C GLN A 18 0.84 11.48 15.17
N LEU A 19 0.84 10.19 15.51
CA LEU A 19 0.16 9.16 14.70
C LEU A 19 -1.34 9.44 14.60
N ILE A 20 -2.00 9.84 15.69
CA ILE A 20 -3.42 10.22 15.68
C ILE A 20 -3.68 11.44 14.79
N ARG A 21 -2.89 12.51 14.90
CA ARG A 21 -3.04 13.72 14.07
C ARG A 21 -2.95 13.40 12.57
N THR A 22 -1.94 12.62 12.18
CA THR A 22 -1.81 12.19 10.78
C THR A 22 -2.94 11.24 10.35
N ALA A 23 -3.46 10.40 11.25
CA ALA A 23 -4.63 9.56 10.98
C ALA A 23 -5.90 10.37 10.72
N LEU A 24 -6.13 11.43 11.50
CA LEU A 24 -7.25 12.36 11.29
C LEU A 24 -7.15 13.05 9.93
N ALA A 25 -5.94 13.47 9.52
CA ALA A 25 -5.72 14.04 8.19
C ALA A 25 -6.07 13.05 7.07
N TYR A 26 -5.55 11.82 7.13
CA TYR A 26 -5.89 10.78 6.14
C TYR A 26 -7.36 10.41 6.14
N HIS A 27 -7.99 10.33 7.32
CA HIS A 27 -9.42 10.09 7.46
C HIS A 27 -10.23 11.18 6.74
N SER A 28 -9.94 12.46 7.00
CA SER A 28 -10.58 13.59 6.31
C SER A 28 -10.37 13.52 4.79
N THR A 29 -9.15 13.28 4.33
CA THR A 29 -8.86 13.12 2.90
C THR A 29 -9.65 11.98 2.26
N VAL A 30 -9.76 10.84 2.94
CA VAL A 30 -10.55 9.70 2.45
C VAL A 30 -12.01 10.07 2.27
N LEU A 31 -12.63 10.71 3.28
CA LEU A 31 -14.04 11.12 3.19
C LEU A 31 -14.26 12.14 2.07
N LYS A 32 -13.37 13.13 1.92
CA LYS A 32 -13.42 14.09 0.80
C LYS A 32 -13.35 13.41 -0.56
N LEU A 33 -12.42 12.46 -0.72
CA LEU A 33 -12.25 11.71 -1.98
C LEU A 33 -13.47 10.82 -2.28
N VAL A 34 -14.03 10.14 -1.28
CA VAL A 34 -15.23 9.32 -1.47
C VAL A 34 -16.42 10.19 -1.87
N ASN A 35 -16.60 11.35 -1.24
CA ASN A 35 -17.68 12.28 -1.57
C ASN A 35 -17.62 12.76 -3.02
N ARG A 36 -16.43 13.15 -3.50
CA ARG A 36 -16.23 13.56 -4.91
C ARG A 36 -16.51 12.42 -5.89
N LEU A 37 -16.05 11.22 -5.56
CA LEU A 37 -16.32 10.02 -6.37
C LEU A 37 -17.81 9.65 -6.40
N SER A 38 -18.55 9.88 -5.30
CA SER A 38 -20.00 9.66 -5.27
C SER A 38 -20.79 10.69 -6.07
N THR A 39 -20.33 11.95 -6.14
CA THR A 39 -20.97 13.00 -6.95
C THR A 39 -20.63 12.92 -8.43
N GLY A 40 -19.85 11.92 -8.86
CA GLY A 40 -19.56 11.65 -10.27
C GLY A 40 -18.21 12.19 -10.75
N GLU A 41 -17.48 12.93 -9.91
CA GLU A 41 -16.13 13.37 -10.23
C GLU A 41 -15.14 12.22 -10.05
N GLU A 42 -14.66 11.64 -11.15
CA GLU A 42 -13.76 10.48 -11.09
C GLU A 42 -12.50 10.66 -11.96
N LEU A 43 -11.41 11.05 -11.32
CA LEU A 43 -10.07 10.97 -11.88
C LEU A 43 -9.36 9.67 -11.41
N PRO A 44 -8.60 8.98 -12.26
CA PRO A 44 -7.84 7.78 -11.88
C PRO A 44 -6.95 7.96 -10.63
N GLU A 45 -6.41 9.16 -10.45
CA GLU A 45 -5.57 9.59 -9.34
C GLU A 45 -6.36 9.58 -8.03
N MET A 46 -7.65 9.96 -8.05
CA MET A 46 -8.51 9.96 -6.86
C MET A 46 -8.76 8.55 -6.33
N VAL A 47 -9.08 7.60 -7.22
CA VAL A 47 -9.26 6.19 -6.84
C VAL A 47 -7.94 5.62 -6.32
N HIS A 48 -6.80 6.01 -6.90
CA HIS A 48 -5.50 5.62 -6.40
C HIS A 48 -5.23 6.19 -5.00
N ALA A 49 -5.41 7.50 -4.80
CA ALA A 49 -5.19 8.20 -3.54
C ALA A 49 -6.08 7.65 -2.43
N LEU A 50 -7.38 7.49 -2.68
CA LEU A 50 -8.35 6.89 -1.75
C LEU A 50 -7.86 5.52 -1.28
N ARG A 51 -7.45 4.66 -2.22
CA ARG A 51 -6.94 3.33 -1.88
C ARG A 51 -5.65 3.38 -1.08
N THR A 52 -4.78 4.34 -1.35
CA THR A 52 -3.52 4.53 -0.62
C THR A 52 -3.78 4.99 0.81
N HIS A 53 -4.61 6.02 1.02
CA HIS A 53 -4.93 6.51 2.36
C HIS A 53 -5.67 5.47 3.21
N CYS A 54 -6.64 4.74 2.64
CA CYS A 54 -7.27 3.62 3.36
C CYS A 54 -6.26 2.52 3.75
N ARG A 55 -5.22 2.27 2.93
CA ARG A 55 -4.18 1.29 3.28
C ARG A 55 -3.25 1.80 4.38
N ARG A 56 -2.98 3.10 4.44
CA ARG A 56 -2.27 3.73 5.56
C ARG A 56 -3.08 3.62 6.85
N LEU A 57 -4.37 3.98 6.82
CA LEU A 57 -5.27 3.82 7.98
C LEU A 57 -5.35 2.36 8.44
N GLN A 58 -5.48 1.41 7.50
CA GLN A 58 -5.41 -0.01 7.83
C GLN A 58 -4.09 -0.38 8.55
N ALA A 59 -2.95 0.08 8.04
CA ALA A 59 -1.64 -0.23 8.62
C ALA A 59 -1.49 0.32 10.05
N LEU A 60 -2.04 1.51 10.32
CA LEU A 60 -2.07 2.09 11.66
C LEU A 60 -2.90 1.22 12.61
N LEU A 61 -4.11 0.82 12.20
CA LEU A 61 -4.96 -0.08 13.00
C LEU A 61 -4.26 -1.41 13.28
N GLU A 62 -3.44 -1.91 12.33
CA GLU A 62 -2.64 -3.11 12.55
C GLU A 62 -1.55 -2.91 13.62
N ILE A 63 -0.89 -1.74 13.64
CA ILE A 63 0.07 -1.37 14.69
C ILE A 63 -0.63 -1.36 16.07
N TYR A 64 -1.78 -0.69 16.17
CA TYR A 64 -2.59 -0.62 17.39
C TYR A 64 -3.23 -1.97 17.81
N GLY A 65 -3.07 -3.04 17.02
CA GLY A 65 -3.65 -4.35 17.34
C GLY A 65 -5.14 -4.49 16.98
N LEU A 66 -5.75 -3.49 16.34
CA LEU A 66 -7.16 -3.45 15.97
C LEU A 66 -7.44 -4.23 14.67
N MET A 67 -7.14 -5.54 14.68
CA MET A 67 -7.20 -6.41 13.50
C MET A 67 -8.59 -6.52 12.87
N ARG A 68 -9.65 -6.42 13.66
CA ARG A 68 -11.04 -6.43 13.14
C ARG A 68 -11.31 -5.17 12.30
N ASN A 69 -10.94 -4.01 12.82
CA ASN A 69 -11.12 -2.72 12.16
C ASN A 69 -10.26 -2.62 10.90
N ALA A 70 -8.99 -3.03 10.98
CA ALA A 70 -8.10 -3.12 9.82
C ALA A 70 -8.70 -3.98 8.69
N ARG A 71 -9.29 -5.14 9.03
CA ARG A 71 -9.98 -6.01 8.06
C ARG A 71 -11.23 -5.37 7.46
N LEU A 72 -11.97 -4.57 8.23
CA LEU A 72 -13.13 -3.84 7.71
C LEU A 72 -12.70 -2.80 6.68
N ILE A 73 -11.71 -1.96 7.01
CA ILE A 73 -11.14 -0.96 6.09
C ILE A 73 -10.62 -1.64 4.81
N ALA A 74 -9.86 -2.73 4.95
CA ALA A 74 -9.33 -3.51 3.83
C ALA A 74 -10.44 -4.03 2.91
N ARG A 75 -11.56 -4.51 3.48
CA ARG A 75 -12.73 -5.01 2.73
C ARG A 75 -13.48 -3.88 2.02
N GLY A 76 -13.68 -2.74 2.67
CA GLY A 76 -14.31 -1.57 2.06
C GLY A 76 -13.56 -1.15 0.79
N VAL A 77 -12.26 -0.90 0.92
CA VAL A 77 -11.44 -0.43 -0.21
C VAL A 77 -11.15 -1.51 -1.27
N ARG A 78 -11.32 -2.80 -0.94
CA ARG A 78 -11.17 -3.91 -1.89
C ARG A 78 -12.15 -3.79 -3.06
N ARG A 79 -13.34 -3.22 -2.84
CA ARG A 79 -14.38 -2.99 -3.87
C ARG A 79 -13.83 -2.23 -5.07
N LEU A 80 -12.94 -1.27 -4.84
CA LEU A 80 -12.32 -0.44 -5.87
C LEU A 80 -11.18 -1.13 -6.63
N SER A 81 -10.80 -2.37 -6.27
CA SER A 81 -9.58 -3.00 -6.81
C SER A 81 -9.67 -3.26 -8.30
N LYS A 82 -10.84 -3.69 -8.79
CA LYS A 82 -11.05 -3.96 -10.21
C LYS A 82 -11.09 -2.68 -11.03
N LEU A 83 -11.76 -1.64 -10.54
CA LEU A 83 -11.76 -0.31 -11.18
C LEU A 83 -10.34 0.22 -11.31
N ARG A 84 -9.58 0.24 -10.20
CA ARG A 84 -8.19 0.71 -10.23
C ARG A 84 -7.32 -0.10 -11.19
N ALA A 85 -7.44 -1.43 -11.19
CA ALA A 85 -6.64 -2.28 -12.06
C ALA A 85 -6.98 -2.09 -13.56
N LEU A 86 -8.25 -1.82 -13.89
CA LEU A 86 -8.64 -1.43 -15.25
C LEU A 86 -8.08 -0.05 -15.64
N GLN A 87 -8.05 0.92 -14.72
CA GLN A 87 -7.42 2.23 -14.97
C GLN A 87 -5.91 2.08 -15.26
N VAL A 88 -5.19 1.26 -14.48
CA VAL A 88 -3.77 0.94 -14.78
C VAL A 88 -3.66 0.25 -16.14
N PHE A 89 -4.56 -0.68 -16.46
CA PHE A 89 -4.52 -1.38 -17.74
C PHE A 89 -4.73 -0.42 -18.92
N ARG A 90 -5.70 0.48 -18.83
CA ARG A 90 -5.92 1.54 -19.82
C ARG A 90 -4.66 2.40 -19.99
N GLN A 91 -4.05 2.85 -18.89
CA GLN A 91 -2.80 3.62 -18.93
C GLN A 91 -1.68 2.85 -19.64
N TYR A 92 -1.53 1.56 -19.33
CA TYR A 92 -0.55 0.70 -20.00
C TYR A 92 -0.81 0.62 -21.51
N LEU A 93 -2.06 0.49 -21.95
CA LEU A 93 -2.41 0.46 -23.37
C LEU A 93 -2.05 1.76 -24.08
N VAL A 94 -2.28 2.91 -23.43
CA VAL A 94 -1.82 4.22 -23.92
C VAL A 94 -0.30 4.23 -24.07
N THR A 95 0.44 3.76 -23.06
CA THR A 95 1.92 3.74 -23.08
C THR A 95 2.51 2.88 -24.20
N ILE A 96 1.77 1.91 -24.74
CA ILE A 96 2.25 1.05 -25.84
C ILE A 96 1.61 1.38 -27.20
N ASP A 97 0.96 2.56 -27.29
CA ASP A 97 0.28 3.05 -28.50
C ASP A 97 -0.73 2.03 -29.05
N ALA A 98 -1.59 1.49 -28.17
CA ALA A 98 -2.63 0.57 -28.56
C ALA A 98 -3.66 1.23 -29.51
N PRO A 99 -4.24 0.48 -30.47
CA PRO A 99 -5.30 0.97 -31.34
C PRO A 99 -6.49 1.57 -30.57
N ARG A 100 -7.18 2.54 -31.19
CA ARG A 100 -8.36 3.20 -30.60
C ARG A 100 -9.45 2.20 -30.18
N ASP A 101 -9.69 1.16 -30.98
CA ASP A 101 -10.70 0.14 -30.68
C ASP A 101 -10.36 -0.68 -29.43
N ASP A 102 -9.07 -0.97 -29.21
CA ASP A 102 -8.59 -1.67 -28.02
C ASP A 102 -8.80 -0.80 -26.77
N LEU A 103 -8.54 0.52 -26.88
CA LEU A 103 -8.80 1.49 -25.82
C LEU A 103 -10.30 1.62 -25.53
N ALA A 104 -11.14 1.76 -26.56
CA ALA A 104 -12.60 1.86 -26.44
C ALA A 104 -13.20 0.63 -25.75
N SER A 105 -12.69 -0.57 -26.05
CA SER A 105 -13.09 -1.81 -25.39
C SER A 105 -12.81 -1.80 -23.87
N VAL A 106 -11.67 -1.23 -23.46
CA VAL A 106 -11.33 -1.10 -22.03
C VAL A 106 -12.14 0.01 -21.37
N ASP A 107 -12.43 1.11 -22.09
CA ASP A 107 -13.25 2.22 -21.60
C ASP A 107 -14.69 1.78 -21.33
N ALA A 108 -15.29 0.99 -22.22
CA ALA A 108 -16.60 0.38 -21.97
C ALA A 108 -16.60 -0.52 -20.72
N ARG A 109 -15.50 -1.25 -20.46
CA ARG A 109 -15.35 -2.08 -19.25
C ARG A 109 -15.17 -1.25 -17.99
N LEU A 110 -14.48 -0.11 -18.07
CA LEU A 110 -14.36 0.86 -16.99
C LEU A 110 -15.74 1.40 -16.61
N GLU A 111 -16.52 1.84 -17.60
CA GLU A 111 -17.84 2.41 -17.35
C GLU A 111 -18.80 1.39 -16.72
N LYS A 112 -18.84 0.17 -17.26
CA LYS A 112 -19.60 -0.93 -16.65
C LYS A 112 -19.17 -1.21 -15.20
N GLN A 113 -17.89 -1.08 -14.90
CA GLN A 113 -17.39 -1.29 -13.54
C GLN A 113 -17.76 -0.15 -12.60
N ARG A 114 -17.81 1.10 -13.09
CA ARG A 114 -18.29 2.27 -12.34
C ARG A 114 -19.77 2.13 -11.99
N GLN A 115 -20.61 1.83 -12.97
CA GLN A 115 -22.04 1.58 -12.75
C GLN A 115 -22.26 0.50 -11.70
N ARG A 116 -21.53 -0.62 -11.77
CA ARG A 116 -21.58 -1.68 -10.76
C ARG A 116 -21.20 -1.21 -9.35
N LEU A 117 -20.23 -0.30 -9.23
CA LEU A 117 -19.85 0.25 -7.93
C LEU A 117 -20.93 1.17 -7.37
N ARG A 118 -21.56 2.00 -8.22
CA ARG A 118 -22.70 2.85 -7.86
C ARG A 118 -23.89 2.01 -7.40
N HIS A 119 -24.34 1.04 -8.20
CA HIS A 119 -25.44 0.13 -7.83
C HIS A 119 -25.18 -0.65 -6.55
N ALA A 120 -23.92 -1.02 -6.29
CA ALA A 120 -23.56 -1.73 -5.06
C ALA A 120 -23.43 -0.81 -3.82
N LEU A 121 -23.69 0.50 -3.96
CA LEU A 121 -23.48 1.53 -2.94
C LEU A 121 -22.06 1.44 -2.36
N ALA A 122 -21.08 1.27 -3.24
CA ALA A 122 -19.71 0.99 -2.83
C ALA A 122 -19.07 2.17 -2.09
N TYR A 123 -19.38 3.40 -2.50
CA TYR A 123 -18.87 4.62 -1.90
C TYR A 123 -19.45 4.82 -0.50
N ASP A 124 -20.77 4.69 -0.32
CA ASP A 124 -21.42 4.79 1.00
C ASP A 124 -20.89 3.76 1.99
N LYS A 125 -20.69 2.52 1.53
CA LYS A 125 -20.11 1.45 2.37
C LYS A 125 -18.66 1.75 2.75
N ILE A 126 -17.90 2.46 1.91
CA ILE A 126 -16.55 2.91 2.27
C ILE A 126 -16.66 4.02 3.31
N THR A 127 -17.51 5.03 3.09
CA THR A 127 -17.78 6.11 4.05
C THR A 127 -18.13 5.54 5.43
N GLN A 128 -19.15 4.68 5.50
CA GLN A 128 -19.60 4.08 6.76
C GLN A 128 -18.47 3.37 7.53
N VAL A 129 -17.69 2.55 6.82
CA VAL A 129 -16.61 1.78 7.44
C VAL A 129 -15.46 2.70 7.89
N VAL A 130 -15.13 3.72 7.10
CA VAL A 130 -14.07 4.67 7.44
C VAL A 130 -14.47 5.49 8.65
N THR A 131 -15.65 6.11 8.64
CA THR A 131 -16.16 6.91 9.76
C THR A 131 -16.20 6.13 11.07
N LYS A 132 -16.66 4.87 11.03
CA LYS A 132 -16.85 4.07 12.26
C LYS A 132 -15.59 3.38 12.77
N HIS A 133 -14.62 3.08 11.90
CA HIS A 133 -13.55 2.12 12.23
C HIS A 133 -12.13 2.53 11.83
N ALA A 134 -11.93 3.66 11.15
CA ALA A 134 -10.60 4.00 10.63
C ALA A 134 -9.62 4.54 11.68
N LEU A 135 -10.12 4.97 12.83
CA LEU A 135 -9.33 5.62 13.86
C LEU A 135 -9.22 4.71 15.10
N PRO A 136 -8.03 4.59 15.70
CA PRO A 136 -7.89 4.05 17.04
C PRO A 136 -8.36 5.05 18.10
N SER A 137 -8.60 4.58 19.33
CA SER A 137 -8.89 5.46 20.47
C SER A 137 -7.73 6.41 20.75
N ASP A 138 -8.07 7.61 21.20
CA ASP A 138 -7.14 8.57 21.80
C ASP A 138 -6.65 8.08 23.18
N GLY A 139 -5.63 8.76 23.72
CA GLY A 139 -5.13 8.50 25.08
C GLY A 139 -4.23 7.26 25.25
N VAL A 140 -3.87 6.56 24.17
CA VAL A 140 -2.93 5.43 24.24
C VAL A 140 -1.51 5.91 24.57
N SER A 141 -0.86 5.27 25.54
CA SER A 141 0.51 5.60 25.94
C SER A 141 1.55 5.20 24.89
N ASP A 142 2.64 5.97 24.80
CA ASP A 142 3.75 5.66 23.89
C ASP A 142 4.41 4.31 24.23
N LEU A 143 4.50 3.97 25.51
CA LEU A 143 5.02 2.67 25.96
C LEU A 143 4.21 1.50 25.39
N PHE A 144 2.88 1.61 25.40
CA PHE A 144 2.03 0.59 24.78
C PHE A 144 2.33 0.47 23.28
N LEU A 145 2.44 1.60 22.57
CA LEU A 145 2.72 1.59 21.13
C LEU A 145 4.09 1.00 20.79
N LEU A 146 5.13 1.30 21.58
CA LEU A 146 6.45 0.73 21.41
C LEU A 146 6.41 -0.80 21.60
N ASN A 147 5.76 -1.29 22.65
CA ASN A 147 5.56 -2.73 22.87
C ASN A 147 4.80 -3.38 21.70
N ARG A 148 3.77 -2.71 21.18
CA ARG A 148 3.02 -3.19 20.02
C ARG A 148 3.88 -3.23 18.75
N LEU A 149 4.70 -2.22 18.50
CA LEU A 149 5.60 -2.17 17.36
C LEU A 149 6.61 -3.33 17.38
N GLU A 150 7.13 -3.65 18.55
CA GLU A 150 8.06 -4.76 18.74
C GLU A 150 7.39 -6.12 18.46
N LEU A 151 6.18 -6.34 18.97
CA LEU A 151 5.39 -7.55 18.66
C LEU A 151 5.12 -7.68 17.15
N VAL A 152 4.78 -6.57 16.51
CA VAL A 152 4.52 -6.51 15.06
C VAL A 152 5.81 -6.82 14.29
N ARG A 153 6.96 -6.26 14.69
CA ARG A 153 8.28 -6.53 14.11
C ARG A 153 8.62 -8.02 14.17
N CYS A 154 8.49 -8.64 15.34
CA CYS A 154 8.74 -10.06 15.56
C CYS A 154 7.82 -10.94 14.69
N ASP A 155 6.54 -10.58 14.52
CA ASP A 155 5.64 -11.27 13.58
C ASP A 155 6.09 -11.07 12.11
N HIS A 156 6.54 -9.86 11.74
CA HIS A 156 7.11 -9.59 10.41
C HIS A 156 8.30 -10.45 10.08
N GLN A 157 9.28 -10.51 10.98
CA GLN A 157 10.47 -11.32 10.84
C GLN A 157 10.12 -12.80 10.62
N ARG A 158 9.36 -13.41 11.55
CA ARG A 158 8.99 -14.83 11.49
C ARG A 158 8.23 -15.19 10.21
N ARG A 159 7.23 -14.38 9.82
CA ARG A 159 6.43 -14.69 8.62
C ARG A 159 7.20 -14.45 7.33
N LEU A 160 8.01 -13.39 7.26
CA LEU A 160 8.81 -13.13 6.07
C LEU A 160 9.86 -14.20 5.86
N GLU A 161 10.52 -14.70 6.91
CA GLU A 161 11.48 -15.78 6.79
C GLU A 161 10.86 -17.00 6.13
N ARG A 162 9.68 -17.45 6.62
CA ARG A 162 8.93 -18.55 6.01
C ARG A 162 8.53 -18.24 4.56
N LEU A 163 8.03 -17.04 4.28
CA LEU A 163 7.61 -16.65 2.93
C LEU A 163 8.79 -16.58 1.96
N ILE A 164 9.93 -16.03 2.37
CA ILE A 164 11.14 -15.95 1.54
C ILE A 164 11.65 -17.36 1.25
N LYS A 165 11.77 -18.23 2.26
CA LYS A 165 12.20 -19.62 2.10
C LYS A 165 11.30 -20.36 1.10
N THR A 166 10.00 -20.41 1.37
CA THR A 166 9.04 -21.14 0.51
C THR A 166 8.92 -20.55 -0.88
N THR A 167 9.03 -19.22 -1.05
CA THR A 167 9.00 -18.59 -2.38
C THR A 167 10.30 -18.82 -3.14
N ARG A 168 11.45 -18.90 -2.45
CA ARG A 168 12.75 -19.24 -3.06
C ARG A 168 12.76 -20.67 -3.61
N GLU A 169 12.21 -21.62 -2.85
CA GLU A 169 12.10 -23.04 -3.26
C GLU A 169 11.16 -23.23 -4.45
N ALA A 170 9.98 -22.59 -4.43
CA ALA A 170 9.07 -22.63 -5.58
C ALA A 170 8.42 -21.25 -5.84
N PRO A 171 9.00 -20.43 -6.74
CA PRO A 171 8.51 -19.07 -7.01
C PRO A 171 7.29 -19.08 -7.93
N ASN A 172 6.17 -19.60 -7.45
CA ASN A 172 4.89 -19.55 -8.16
C ASN A 172 4.14 -18.24 -7.85
N ARG A 173 3.14 -17.92 -8.68
CA ARG A 173 2.37 -16.66 -8.57
C ARG A 173 1.73 -16.49 -7.19
N LYS A 174 1.13 -17.54 -6.63
CA LYS A 174 0.46 -17.49 -5.32
C LYS A 174 1.44 -17.09 -4.21
N ARG A 175 2.63 -17.69 -4.18
CA ARG A 175 3.68 -17.39 -3.19
C ARG A 175 4.27 -15.99 -3.38
N LEU A 176 4.55 -15.59 -4.63
CA LEU A 176 5.01 -14.23 -4.96
C LEU A 176 3.97 -13.16 -4.57
N HIS A 177 2.69 -13.43 -4.78
CA HIS A 177 1.60 -12.55 -4.36
C HIS A 177 1.53 -12.41 -2.84
N ALA A 178 1.62 -13.52 -2.11
CA ALA A 178 1.63 -13.51 -0.64
C ALA A 178 2.83 -12.72 -0.10
N LEU A 179 4.02 -12.92 -0.67
CA LEU A 179 5.23 -12.15 -0.34
C LEU A 179 5.02 -10.65 -0.61
N ARG A 180 4.45 -10.28 -1.77
CA ARG A 180 4.11 -8.89 -2.09
C ARG A 180 3.15 -8.29 -1.09
N LEU A 181 2.10 -9.01 -0.68
CA LEU A 181 1.16 -8.51 0.32
C LEU A 181 1.85 -8.23 1.65
N ARG A 182 2.76 -9.13 2.09
CA ARG A 182 3.51 -8.94 3.33
C ARG A 182 4.45 -7.72 3.26
N ILE A 183 5.18 -7.57 2.15
CA ILE A 183 6.05 -6.41 1.90
C ILE A 183 5.22 -5.13 1.89
N LYS A 184 4.04 -5.15 1.27
CA LYS A 184 3.14 -4.00 1.21
C LYS A 184 2.65 -3.59 2.60
N THR A 185 2.28 -4.54 3.46
CA THR A 185 1.92 -4.26 4.86
C THR A 185 3.08 -3.59 5.59
N ILE A 186 4.27 -4.19 5.53
CA ILE A 186 5.48 -3.66 6.16
C ILE A 186 5.78 -2.25 5.70
N ARG A 187 5.71 -2.01 4.40
CA ARG A 187 5.96 -0.69 3.81
C ARG A 187 5.01 0.37 4.38
N TYR A 188 3.70 0.10 4.41
CA TYR A 188 2.75 1.09 4.93
C TYR A 188 2.89 1.34 6.43
N GLN A 189 3.24 0.32 7.21
CA GLN A 189 3.55 0.52 8.63
C GLN A 189 4.82 1.34 8.82
N ARG A 190 5.82 1.15 7.97
CA ARG A 190 7.04 1.97 7.98
C ARG A 190 6.84 3.40 7.49
N GLU A 191 5.95 3.64 6.53
CA GLU A 191 5.55 4.99 6.11
C GLU A 191 5.05 5.83 7.30
N TRP A 192 4.40 5.22 8.32
CA TRP A 192 3.95 5.92 9.53
C TRP A 192 5.09 6.35 10.47
N LEU A 193 6.22 5.67 10.40
CA LEU A 193 7.35 5.85 11.32
C LEU A 193 8.51 6.58 10.63
N GLU A 194 8.34 6.97 9.36
CA GLU A 194 9.42 7.50 8.52
C GLU A 194 9.99 8.81 9.07
N SER A 195 9.14 9.76 9.47
CA SER A 195 9.58 11.03 10.07
C SER A 195 10.26 10.86 11.44
N GLN A 196 10.19 9.66 12.03
CA GLN A 196 10.57 9.38 13.40
C GLN A 196 11.81 8.48 13.53
N THR A 197 12.46 8.10 12.43
CA THR A 197 13.66 7.23 12.44
C THR A 197 14.92 7.93 11.94
N VAL A 198 16.08 7.52 12.44
CA VAL A 198 17.39 8.14 12.16
C VAL A 198 17.86 7.91 10.72
N GLN A 199 17.48 6.80 10.07
CA GLN A 199 17.86 6.46 8.68
C GLN A 199 16.65 6.05 7.80
N PRO A 200 15.67 6.95 7.58
CA PRO A 200 14.36 6.55 7.05
C PRO A 200 14.36 6.14 5.56
N GLN A 201 15.25 6.73 4.76
CA GLN A 201 15.13 6.73 3.30
C GLN A 201 15.62 5.46 2.59
N PRO A 202 16.77 4.84 2.94
CA PRO A 202 17.31 3.73 2.14
C PRO A 202 16.46 2.45 2.21
N PHE A 203 15.95 2.11 3.40
CA PHE A 203 15.14 0.91 3.60
C PHE A 203 13.78 1.01 2.91
N LEU A 204 13.06 2.12 3.11
CA LEU A 204 11.74 2.32 2.49
C LEU A 204 11.84 2.38 0.96
N LYS A 205 12.86 3.03 0.40
CA LYS A 205 13.13 3.02 -1.05
C LYS A 205 13.34 1.61 -1.60
N LYS A 206 14.08 0.74 -0.90
CA LYS A 206 14.24 -0.67 -1.28
C LYS A 206 12.93 -1.45 -1.22
N LEU A 207 12.10 -1.22 -0.19
CA LEU A 207 10.76 -1.82 -0.09
C LEU A 207 9.84 -1.39 -1.24
N ILE A 208 9.83 -0.10 -1.59
CA ILE A 208 9.05 0.44 -2.71
C ILE A 208 9.47 -0.23 -4.02
N ARG A 209 10.77 -0.32 -4.30
CA ARG A 209 11.30 -0.97 -5.51
C ARG A 209 10.90 -2.44 -5.59
N LEU A 210 11.04 -3.18 -4.48
CA LEU A 210 10.66 -4.60 -4.43
C LEU A 210 9.15 -4.78 -4.61
N GLN A 211 8.32 -3.95 -3.96
CA GLN A 211 6.88 -3.99 -4.14
C GLN A 211 6.49 -3.68 -5.59
N ALA A 212 7.15 -2.72 -6.24
CA ALA A 212 6.92 -2.36 -7.63
C ALA A 212 7.27 -3.51 -8.58
N LEU A 213 8.41 -4.18 -8.35
CA LEU A 213 8.83 -5.35 -9.13
C LEU A 213 7.81 -6.48 -9.05
N LEU A 214 7.38 -6.86 -7.85
CA LEU A 214 6.36 -7.90 -7.67
C LEU A 214 4.98 -7.44 -8.15
N GLY A 215 4.68 -6.14 -8.02
CA GLY A 215 3.42 -5.53 -8.47
C GLY A 215 3.25 -5.56 -9.98
N ARG A 216 4.32 -5.20 -10.72
CA ARG A 216 4.32 -5.24 -12.19
C ARG A 216 4.04 -6.64 -12.73
N TYR A 217 4.57 -7.67 -12.09
CA TYR A 217 4.27 -9.06 -12.47
C TYR A 217 2.79 -9.42 -12.28
N GLU A 218 2.19 -9.03 -11.15
CA GLU A 218 0.76 -9.26 -10.90
C GLU A 218 -0.14 -8.49 -11.88
N GLU A 219 0.19 -7.23 -12.16
CA GLU A 219 -0.53 -6.39 -13.13
C GLU A 219 -0.49 -7.00 -14.53
N LEU A 220 0.70 -7.36 -15.03
CA LEU A 220 0.86 -7.96 -16.35
C LEU A 220 0.21 -9.34 -16.46
N ALA A 221 0.11 -10.10 -15.36
CA ALA A 221 -0.65 -11.35 -15.35
C ALA A 221 -2.15 -11.09 -15.56
N ASP A 222 -2.69 -10.03 -14.97
CA ASP A 222 -4.07 -9.59 -15.21
C ASP A 222 -4.26 -9.02 -16.63
N PHE A 223 -3.30 -8.24 -17.12
CA PHE A 223 -3.34 -7.67 -18.47
C PHE A 223 -3.32 -8.78 -19.52
N ARG A 224 -2.50 -9.82 -19.34
CA ARG A 224 -2.48 -10.98 -20.24
C ARG A 224 -3.82 -11.71 -20.26
N ARG A 225 -4.52 -11.79 -19.13
CA ARG A 225 -5.86 -12.38 -19.05
C ARG A 225 -6.89 -11.51 -19.75
N TRP A 226 -6.84 -10.19 -19.55
CA TRP A 226 -7.81 -9.25 -20.11
C TRP A 226 -7.56 -8.93 -21.58
N GLY A 227 -6.32 -9.00 -22.03
CA GLY A 227 -5.88 -8.65 -23.37
C GLY A 227 -6.19 -9.71 -24.44
N LYS A 228 -6.75 -10.87 -24.08
CA LYS A 228 -7.05 -11.97 -25.02
C LYS A 228 -7.96 -11.56 -26.18
N ARG A 229 -8.76 -10.50 -26.02
CA ARG A 229 -9.71 -9.99 -27.03
C ARG A 229 -9.22 -8.73 -27.74
N LEU A 230 -8.01 -8.27 -27.43
CA LEU A 230 -7.42 -7.09 -28.07
C LEU A 230 -6.71 -7.47 -29.36
N SER A 231 -6.27 -6.47 -30.13
CA SER A 231 -5.50 -6.69 -31.36
C SER A 231 -4.28 -7.62 -31.16
N ARG A 232 -3.92 -8.36 -32.21
CA ARG A 232 -2.78 -9.31 -32.18
C ARG A 232 -1.47 -8.62 -31.79
N ARG A 233 -1.25 -7.37 -32.21
CA ARG A 233 -0.08 -6.55 -31.87
C ARG A 233 0.01 -6.31 -30.36
N VAL A 234 -1.09 -5.86 -29.75
CA VAL A 234 -1.17 -5.61 -28.30
C VAL A 234 -0.98 -6.92 -27.50
N GLN A 235 -1.60 -8.01 -27.94
CA GLN A 235 -1.43 -9.32 -27.32
C GLN A 235 0.04 -9.78 -27.29
N LYS A 236 0.75 -9.65 -28.42
CA LYS A 236 2.18 -9.98 -28.51
C LYS A 236 3.00 -9.13 -27.55
N ARG A 237 2.73 -7.82 -27.46
CA ARG A 237 3.45 -6.92 -26.54
C ARG A 237 3.23 -7.29 -25.07
N ILE A 238 1.97 -7.45 -24.65
CA ILE A 238 1.63 -7.87 -23.27
C ILE A 238 2.32 -9.19 -22.92
N ARG A 239 2.34 -10.16 -23.84
CA ARG A 239 3.00 -11.46 -23.61
C ARG A 239 4.51 -11.31 -23.41
N LYS A 240 5.19 -10.46 -24.19
CA LYS A 240 6.62 -10.15 -24.03
C LYS A 240 6.89 -9.54 -22.67
N ASP A 241 6.19 -8.47 -22.32
CA ASP A 241 6.41 -7.73 -21.07
C ASP A 241 6.10 -8.61 -19.85
N TRP A 242 5.05 -9.43 -19.93
CA TRP A 242 4.71 -10.41 -18.89
C TRP A 242 5.81 -11.45 -18.67
N LYS A 243 6.42 -12.00 -19.74
CA LYS A 243 7.52 -12.97 -19.62
C LYS A 243 8.71 -12.35 -18.88
N THR A 244 9.15 -11.17 -19.32
CA THR A 244 10.25 -10.43 -18.69
C THR A 244 9.97 -10.14 -17.22
N SER A 245 8.75 -9.66 -16.90
CA SER A 245 8.39 -9.37 -15.50
C SER A 245 8.27 -10.63 -14.65
N ARG A 246 7.84 -11.77 -15.22
CA ARG A 246 7.76 -13.05 -14.53
C ARG A 246 9.14 -13.56 -14.14
N GLU A 247 10.11 -13.49 -15.04
CA GLU A 247 11.49 -13.91 -14.79
C GLU A 247 12.11 -13.08 -13.65
N ARG A 248 11.99 -11.75 -13.72
CA ARG A 248 12.47 -10.84 -12.66
C ARG A 248 11.79 -11.11 -11.31
N ALA A 249 10.47 -11.30 -11.30
CA ALA A 249 9.73 -11.60 -10.08
C ALA A 249 10.14 -12.95 -9.46
N LYS A 250 10.40 -13.97 -10.28
CA LYS A 250 10.86 -15.28 -9.82
C LYS A 250 12.29 -15.26 -9.28
N ALA A 251 13.14 -14.37 -9.79
CA ALA A 251 14.51 -14.21 -9.29
C ALA A 251 14.56 -13.44 -7.96
N ALA A 252 13.63 -12.51 -7.72
CA ALA A 252 13.64 -11.61 -6.57
C ALA A 252 13.82 -12.29 -5.18
N PRO A 253 13.16 -13.41 -4.84
CA PRO A 253 13.33 -14.05 -3.53
C PRO A 253 14.78 -14.41 -3.18
N LYS A 254 15.63 -14.67 -4.18
CA LYS A 254 17.04 -15.04 -3.99
C LYS A 254 17.86 -13.88 -3.40
N THR A 255 17.42 -12.63 -3.59
CA THR A 255 18.15 -11.43 -3.16
C THR A 255 17.57 -10.80 -1.89
N LEU A 256 16.62 -11.45 -1.21
CA LEU A 256 15.90 -10.86 -0.06
C LEU A 256 16.59 -11.05 1.30
N GLY A 257 17.84 -11.48 1.33
CA GLY A 257 18.61 -11.60 2.58
C GLY A 257 18.71 -10.29 3.36
N TRP A 258 18.79 -9.15 2.66
CA TRP A 258 18.81 -7.82 3.29
C TRP A 258 17.50 -7.49 4.01
N LEU A 259 16.35 -7.90 3.48
CA LEU A 259 15.04 -7.59 4.05
C LEU A 259 14.85 -8.31 5.39
N ARG A 260 15.31 -9.55 5.47
CA ARG A 260 15.31 -10.32 6.71
C ARG A 260 16.15 -9.64 7.80
N ARG A 261 17.38 -9.23 7.46
CA ARG A 261 18.29 -8.54 8.39
C ARG A 261 17.71 -7.20 8.84
N ALA A 262 17.22 -6.39 7.90
CA ALA A 262 16.70 -5.06 8.20
C ALA A 262 15.49 -5.06 9.13
N ILE A 263 14.62 -6.08 9.07
CA ILE A 263 13.47 -6.17 10.00
C ILE A 263 13.90 -6.70 11.37
N GLY A 264 14.97 -7.52 11.41
CA GLY A 264 15.59 -7.95 12.66
C GLY A 264 16.32 -6.82 13.40
N ALA A 265 16.72 -5.76 12.69
CA ALA A 265 17.42 -4.62 13.25
C ALA A 265 16.43 -3.62 13.88
N GLU A 266 16.62 -3.32 15.16
CA GLU A 266 15.70 -2.49 15.95
C GLU A 266 15.70 -1.03 15.48
N ASP A 267 16.87 -0.49 15.15
CA ASP A 267 17.09 0.88 14.63
C ASP A 267 16.34 1.19 13.32
N VAL A 268 16.04 0.15 12.53
CA VAL A 268 15.26 0.27 11.30
C VAL A 268 13.76 0.26 11.57
N TRP A 269 13.29 -0.29 12.69
CA TRP A 269 11.88 -0.52 12.96
C TRP A 269 11.30 0.37 14.06
N MET A 270 12.09 0.67 15.07
CA MET A 270 11.68 1.48 16.20
C MET A 270 11.89 2.96 15.89
N PRO A 271 10.98 3.84 16.35
CA PRO A 271 11.23 5.27 16.40
C PRO A 271 12.55 5.52 17.13
N SER A 272 13.30 6.53 16.69
CA SER A 272 14.44 7.03 17.46
C SER A 272 13.87 7.49 18.81
N SER A 273 14.12 6.72 19.88
CA SER A 273 14.10 7.32 21.20
C SER A 273 15.12 8.44 21.17
N GLU A 274 14.77 9.62 21.65
CA GLU A 274 15.79 10.49 22.20
C GLU A 274 16.54 9.60 23.20
N ARG A 275 17.75 9.16 22.83
CA ARG A 275 18.68 8.65 23.82
C ARG A 275 18.92 9.88 24.68
N LYS A 276 18.21 9.96 25.80
CA LYS A 276 18.65 10.76 26.93
C LYS A 276 20.05 10.22 27.24
N GLY A 277 21.05 10.95 26.79
CA GLY A 277 22.38 10.89 27.36
C GLY A 277 22.32 11.41 28.79
#